data_AF-A0A6J1P6A4-F1
#
_entry.id   AF-A0A6J1P6A4-F1
#
_cell.length_a   1.000
_cell.length_b   1.000
_cell.length_c   1.000
_cell.angle_alpha   90.00
_cell.angle_beta   90.00
_cell.angle_gamma   90.00
#
_symmetry.space_group_name_H-M   'P 1'
#
loop_
_entity.id
_entity.type
_entity.pdbx_description
1 polymer ?
#
loop_
_entity_poly.entity_id
_entity_poly.type
_entity_poly.pdbx_seq_one_letter_code
_entity_poly.pdbx_strand_id
1 'polypeptide(L)'
;MLMKRSIFPKMNDRTISPKENELRALSTFFKKSCIVGTWSPDPKTTSFWKSQYSQLCAMCEHPDVCDYPDIYSGYEGALRCLAHNGGEVAFTKVIYTKKFFGLPVGKTPASQSPENPDEFAYLCVDGSKVPVREKPCSWAARPWQGLLGHNDVLAKLSPLREKIKQLSNAGAESKPEWFTMVLGLSDKIHHVADNIPIKPADYLKKANYTEVIERGHGPPEPVVRLCVTSNVELAKCRSMSVFAFSRDIRPKLDCVQESSQEACFKS
;
A
#
# COMPACT_ATOMS: atom_id res chain seq x y z
N MET A 1 -5.58 -9.96 -4.00
CA MET A 1 -6.96 -10.43 -4.26
C MET A 1 -7.21 -10.83 -5.71
N LEU A 2 -6.83 -10.03 -6.72
CA LEU A 2 -6.89 -10.47 -8.12
C LEU A 2 -6.03 -11.72 -8.38
N MET A 3 -4.80 -11.75 -7.87
CA MET A 3 -3.90 -12.92 -7.95
C MET A 3 -4.46 -14.24 -7.38
N LYS A 4 -5.54 -14.19 -6.59
CA LYS A 4 -6.23 -15.41 -6.07
C LYS A 4 -7.19 -16.00 -7.11
N ARG A 5 -7.51 -15.27 -8.18
CA ARG A 5 -8.41 -15.70 -9.25
C ARG A 5 -7.60 -16.40 -10.33
N SER A 6 -8.11 -17.51 -10.85
CA SER A 6 -7.46 -18.30 -11.89
C SER A 6 -7.25 -17.54 -13.21
N ILE A 7 -8.12 -16.59 -13.51
CA ILE A 7 -8.05 -15.73 -14.70
C ILE A 7 -6.93 -14.67 -14.61
N PHE A 8 -6.42 -14.38 -13.41
CA PHE A 8 -5.32 -13.43 -13.27
C PHE A 8 -3.99 -14.10 -13.66
N PRO A 9 -3.14 -13.45 -14.48
CA PRO A 9 -1.88 -14.04 -14.91
C PRO A 9 -1.00 -14.46 -13.74
N LYS A 10 -0.26 -15.56 -13.93
CA LYS A 10 0.75 -16.02 -12.96
C LYS A 10 1.91 -15.04 -12.92
N MET A 11 2.55 -14.94 -11.75
CA MET A 11 3.63 -13.99 -11.47
C MET A 11 4.93 -14.69 -11.04
N ASN A 12 5.06 -15.99 -11.31
CA ASN A 12 6.16 -16.82 -10.81
C ASN A 12 7.22 -17.15 -11.88
N ASP A 13 7.34 -16.35 -12.93
CA ASP A 13 8.42 -16.49 -13.90
C ASP A 13 9.73 -16.03 -13.31
N ARG A 14 10.72 -16.92 -13.33
CA ARG A 14 12.02 -16.74 -12.67
C ARG A 14 13.06 -16.07 -13.56
N THR A 15 12.75 -15.83 -14.82
CA THR A 15 13.63 -15.10 -15.74
C THR A 15 13.62 -13.59 -15.50
N ILE A 16 12.60 -13.08 -14.80
CA ILE A 16 12.42 -11.66 -14.49
C ILE A 16 12.18 -11.43 -12.99
N SER A 17 12.30 -10.17 -12.56
CA SER A 17 12.12 -9.83 -11.14
C SER A 17 10.66 -9.99 -10.67
N PRO A 18 10.40 -10.11 -9.35
CA PRO A 18 9.02 -10.12 -8.83
C PRO A 18 8.22 -8.86 -9.20
N LYS A 19 8.87 -7.70 -9.22
CA LYS A 19 8.25 -6.44 -9.61
C LYS A 19 7.85 -6.45 -11.09
N GLU A 20 8.72 -6.96 -11.95
CA GLU A 20 8.41 -7.06 -13.37
C GLU A 20 7.29 -8.06 -13.65
N ASN A 21 7.23 -9.18 -12.91
CA ASN A 21 6.10 -10.11 -12.97
C ASN A 21 4.77 -9.42 -12.65
N GLU A 22 4.72 -8.52 -11.67
CA GLU A 22 3.51 -7.74 -11.36
C GLU A 22 3.11 -6.83 -12.52
N LEU A 23 4.07 -6.08 -13.08
CA LEU A 23 3.84 -5.18 -14.21
C LEU A 23 3.32 -5.98 -15.40
N ARG A 24 4.02 -7.05 -15.78
CA ARG A 24 3.61 -7.93 -16.87
C ARG A 24 2.20 -8.47 -16.65
N ALA A 25 1.91 -9.02 -15.46
CA ALA A 25 0.59 -9.58 -15.15
C ALA A 25 -0.53 -8.53 -15.25
N LEU A 26 -0.34 -7.34 -14.68
CA LEU A 26 -1.31 -6.24 -14.80
C LEU A 26 -1.51 -5.83 -16.25
N SER A 27 -0.43 -5.76 -17.00
CA SER A 27 -0.42 -5.30 -18.39
C SER A 27 -1.03 -6.32 -19.37
N THR A 28 -1.00 -7.61 -19.00
CA THR A 28 -1.69 -8.70 -19.72
C THR A 28 -3.16 -8.77 -19.32
N PHE A 29 -3.49 -8.48 -18.05
CA PHE A 29 -4.85 -8.59 -17.54
C PHE A 29 -5.73 -7.41 -17.95
N PHE A 30 -5.22 -6.18 -17.84
CA PHE A 30 -5.92 -4.95 -18.22
C PHE A 30 -5.44 -4.46 -19.58
N LYS A 31 -6.37 -4.16 -20.48
CA LYS A 31 -6.07 -3.68 -21.84
C LYS A 31 -5.26 -2.37 -21.84
N LYS A 32 -5.63 -1.44 -20.94
CA LYS A 32 -4.92 -0.17 -20.68
C LYS A 32 -5.10 0.18 -19.20
N SER A 33 -4.12 0.85 -18.61
CA SER A 33 -4.17 1.36 -17.23
C SER A 33 -3.52 2.74 -17.12
N CYS A 34 -3.67 3.38 -15.95
CA CYS A 34 -2.80 4.45 -15.51
C CYS A 34 -2.14 4.08 -14.17
N ILE A 35 -0.86 3.71 -14.22
CA ILE A 35 -0.06 3.32 -13.05
C ILE A 35 1.24 4.14 -13.08
N VAL A 36 1.16 5.39 -12.62
CA VAL A 36 2.30 6.30 -12.59
C VAL A 36 3.33 5.96 -11.50
N GLY A 37 4.49 6.60 -11.57
CA GLY A 37 5.49 6.63 -10.52
C GLY A 37 6.75 5.84 -10.85
N THR A 38 7.59 5.67 -9.83
CA THR A 38 8.83 4.90 -9.91
C THR A 38 8.52 3.40 -9.76
N TRP A 39 8.63 2.63 -10.85
CA TRP A 39 8.39 1.18 -10.83
C TRP A 39 9.59 0.37 -10.33
N SER A 40 10.79 0.87 -10.59
CA SER A 40 12.08 0.38 -10.08
C SER A 40 12.87 1.54 -9.47
N PRO A 41 13.55 1.36 -8.32
CA PRO A 41 14.45 2.37 -7.78
C PRO A 41 15.63 2.68 -8.70
N ASP A 42 15.95 1.79 -9.65
CA ASP A 42 16.92 2.07 -10.72
C ASP A 42 16.24 2.83 -11.88
N PRO A 43 16.69 4.07 -12.23
CA PRO A 43 16.06 4.88 -13.27
C PRO A 43 16.06 4.23 -14.65
N LYS A 44 17.13 3.51 -15.01
CA LYS A 44 17.24 2.83 -16.31
C LYS A 44 16.21 1.71 -16.43
N THR A 45 16.09 0.89 -15.39
CA THR A 45 15.09 -0.18 -15.29
C THR A 45 13.67 0.39 -15.32
N THR A 46 13.40 1.47 -14.58
CA THR A 46 12.10 2.17 -14.64
C THR A 46 11.76 2.61 -16.06
N SER A 47 12.70 3.27 -16.75
CA SER A 47 12.48 3.77 -18.11
C SER A 47 12.27 2.62 -19.10
N PHE A 48 13.08 1.56 -19.00
CA PHE A 48 12.94 0.36 -19.82
C PHE A 48 11.57 -0.32 -19.61
N TRP A 49 11.15 -0.54 -18.36
CA TRP A 49 9.85 -1.16 -18.08
C TRP A 49 8.68 -0.30 -18.53
N LYS A 50 8.73 1.03 -18.37
CA LYS A 50 7.68 1.92 -18.89
C LYS A 50 7.52 1.82 -20.41
N SER A 51 8.62 1.63 -21.13
CA SER A 51 8.58 1.37 -22.58
C SER A 51 8.01 -0.02 -22.89
N GLN A 52 8.50 -1.08 -22.22
CA GLN A 52 8.06 -2.46 -22.44
C GLN A 52 6.59 -2.71 -22.07
N TYR A 53 6.10 -2.08 -21.00
CA TYR A 53 4.74 -2.25 -20.47
C TYR A 53 3.92 -0.96 -20.60
N SER A 54 4.07 -0.25 -21.73
CA SER A 54 3.45 1.07 -21.98
C SER A 54 1.92 1.10 -21.86
N GLN A 55 1.24 -0.04 -22.04
CA GLN A 55 -0.19 -0.19 -21.77
C GLN A 55 -0.58 0.18 -20.33
N LEU A 56 0.35 0.09 -19.37
CA LEU A 56 0.11 0.48 -17.98
C LEU A 56 0.07 2.01 -17.76
N CYS A 57 0.50 2.77 -18.77
CA CYS A 57 0.53 4.24 -18.75
C CYS A 57 -0.48 4.86 -19.73
N ALA A 58 -1.10 4.05 -20.59
CA ALA A 58 -1.92 4.51 -21.71
C ALA A 58 -3.20 5.26 -21.33
N MET A 59 -3.64 5.19 -20.07
CA MET A 59 -4.79 5.95 -19.56
C MET A 59 -4.38 7.18 -18.71
N CYS A 60 -3.08 7.44 -18.59
CA CYS A 60 -2.57 8.62 -17.90
C CYS A 60 -2.68 9.87 -18.77
N GLU A 61 -2.51 11.05 -18.17
CA GLU A 61 -2.53 12.34 -18.89
C GLU A 61 -1.33 12.48 -19.81
N HIS A 62 -0.17 12.09 -19.31
CA HIS A 62 1.09 12.07 -20.04
C HIS A 62 1.64 10.63 -20.06
N PRO A 63 1.16 9.76 -20.97
CA PRO A 63 1.58 8.36 -21.04
C PRO A 63 3.07 8.14 -21.23
N ASP A 64 3.75 9.09 -21.89
CA ASP A 64 5.19 9.11 -22.12
C ASP A 64 6.02 9.40 -20.86
N VAL A 65 5.47 10.18 -19.92
CA VAL A 65 6.09 10.49 -18.63
C VAL A 65 5.72 9.42 -17.59
N CYS A 66 4.42 9.12 -17.48
CA CYS A 66 3.84 8.15 -16.56
C CYS A 66 4.37 8.31 -15.11
N ASP A 67 4.40 9.55 -14.64
CA ASP A 67 4.88 9.91 -13.31
C ASP A 67 3.98 10.97 -12.67
N TYR A 68 4.20 11.28 -11.39
CA TYR A 68 3.52 12.38 -10.74
C TYR A 68 4.16 13.73 -11.11
N PRO A 69 3.39 14.83 -11.16
CA PRO A 69 1.94 14.89 -11.08
C PRO A 69 1.28 14.46 -12.41
N ASP A 70 0.12 13.80 -12.31
CA ASP A 70 -0.71 13.41 -13.45
C ASP A 70 -2.18 13.45 -13.02
N ILE A 71 -3.04 14.15 -13.78
CA ILE A 71 -4.43 14.39 -13.37
C ILE A 71 -5.30 13.14 -13.31
N TYR A 72 -4.88 12.04 -13.93
CA TYR A 72 -5.58 10.75 -13.94
C TYR A 72 -4.99 9.74 -12.95
N SER A 73 -4.02 10.18 -12.13
CA SER A 73 -3.37 9.37 -11.10
C SER A 73 -3.80 9.73 -9.66
N GLY A 74 -3.42 8.87 -8.71
CA GLY A 74 -3.77 9.04 -7.31
C GLY A 74 -5.26 8.79 -7.01
N TYR A 75 -5.70 9.11 -5.79
CA TYR A 75 -7.04 8.71 -5.33
C TYR A 75 -8.18 9.39 -6.10
N GLU A 76 -8.04 10.68 -6.39
CA GLU A 76 -9.05 11.46 -7.12
C GLU A 76 -8.88 11.31 -8.63
N GLY A 77 -7.64 11.36 -9.13
CA GLY A 77 -7.37 11.21 -10.55
C GLY A 77 -7.81 9.86 -11.10
N ALA A 78 -7.75 8.78 -10.32
CA ALA A 78 -8.31 7.50 -10.74
C ALA A 78 -9.83 7.56 -11.02
N LEU A 79 -10.59 8.37 -10.27
CA LEU A 79 -12.02 8.60 -10.53
C LEU A 79 -12.21 9.50 -11.74
N ARG A 80 -11.35 10.50 -11.93
CA ARG A 80 -11.33 11.32 -13.14
C ARG A 80 -11.02 10.50 -14.39
N CYS A 81 -10.08 9.56 -14.31
CA CYS A 81 -9.75 8.62 -15.38
C CYS A 81 -10.98 7.77 -15.77
N LEU A 82 -11.71 7.27 -14.77
CA LEU A 82 -12.95 6.52 -14.95
C LEU A 82 -14.06 7.38 -15.59
N ALA A 83 -14.29 8.59 -15.06
CA ALA A 83 -15.40 9.44 -15.49
C ALA A 83 -15.13 10.14 -16.83
N HIS A 84 -13.88 10.56 -17.09
CA HIS A 84 -13.56 11.52 -18.16
C HIS A 84 -12.55 11.02 -19.19
N ASN A 85 -11.81 9.94 -18.90
CA ASN A 85 -10.78 9.40 -19.82
C ASN A 85 -11.12 8.01 -20.37
N GLY A 86 -12.37 7.58 -20.25
CA GLY A 86 -12.84 6.28 -20.76
C GLY A 86 -12.33 5.07 -19.97
N GLY A 87 -11.91 5.25 -18.71
CA GLY A 87 -11.61 4.14 -17.82
C GLY A 87 -12.86 3.33 -17.47
N GLU A 88 -12.71 2.01 -17.32
CA GLU A 88 -13.84 1.11 -17.04
C GLU A 88 -13.89 0.65 -15.56
N VAL A 89 -12.78 0.80 -14.85
CA VAL A 89 -12.65 0.47 -13.42
C VAL A 89 -11.61 1.39 -12.76
N ALA A 90 -11.90 1.85 -11.55
CA ALA A 90 -10.96 2.63 -10.72
C ALA A 90 -10.70 1.95 -9.38
N PHE A 91 -9.43 1.79 -9.03
CA PHE A 91 -9.02 1.35 -7.70
C PHE A 91 -8.67 2.56 -6.84
N THR A 92 -9.59 2.96 -5.96
CA THR A 92 -9.39 4.09 -5.04
C THR A 92 -10.00 3.81 -3.66
N LYS A 93 -10.06 4.81 -2.78
CA LYS A 93 -10.63 4.70 -1.44
C LYS A 93 -11.92 5.51 -1.29
N VAL A 94 -12.83 4.96 -0.48
CA VAL A 94 -14.18 5.49 -0.21
C VAL A 94 -14.22 6.99 0.05
N ILE A 95 -13.30 7.53 0.85
CA ILE A 95 -13.30 8.97 1.18
C ILE A 95 -13.11 9.86 -0.06
N TYR A 96 -12.30 9.45 -1.04
CA TYR A 96 -12.15 10.21 -2.28
C TYR A 96 -13.33 9.97 -3.22
N THR A 97 -13.88 8.75 -3.27
CA THR A 97 -15.11 8.48 -4.02
C THR A 97 -16.26 9.36 -3.55
N LYS A 98 -16.55 9.39 -2.24
CA LYS A 98 -17.63 10.22 -1.69
C LYS A 98 -17.40 11.71 -1.99
N LYS A 99 -16.18 12.22 -1.81
CA LYS A 99 -15.84 13.62 -2.12
C LYS A 99 -16.00 13.96 -3.59
N PHE A 100 -15.54 13.10 -4.50
CA PHE A 100 -15.64 13.30 -5.95
C PHE A 100 -17.09 13.51 -6.40
N PHE A 101 -18.03 12.77 -5.80
CA PHE A 101 -19.47 12.90 -6.06
C PHE A 101 -20.21 13.86 -5.10
N GLY A 102 -19.49 14.70 -4.34
CA GLY A 102 -20.11 15.68 -3.43
C GLY A 102 -20.87 15.08 -2.23
N LEU A 103 -20.66 13.80 -1.93
CA LEU A 103 -21.31 13.10 -0.82
C LEU A 103 -20.58 13.35 0.51
N PRO A 104 -21.32 13.43 1.64
CA PRO A 104 -20.72 13.63 2.95
C PRO A 104 -19.86 12.42 3.37
N VAL A 105 -18.76 12.68 4.08
CA VAL A 105 -17.89 11.63 4.61
C VAL A 105 -17.13 12.10 5.86
N GLY A 106 -17.26 11.34 6.96
CA GLY A 106 -16.67 11.71 8.24
C GLY A 106 -17.21 13.07 8.71
N LYS A 107 -16.32 14.04 8.93
CA LYS A 107 -16.69 15.42 9.29
C LYS A 107 -16.87 16.35 8.08
N THR A 108 -16.62 15.87 6.87
CA THR A 108 -16.78 16.68 5.65
C THR A 108 -18.25 16.64 5.22
N PRO A 109 -18.94 17.81 5.14
CA PRO A 109 -20.33 17.87 4.69
C PRO A 109 -20.44 17.58 3.19
N ALA A 110 -21.68 17.44 2.71
CA ALA A 110 -21.95 17.38 1.29
C ALA A 110 -21.51 18.67 0.58
N SER A 111 -21.08 18.56 -0.67
CA SER A 111 -20.71 19.69 -1.52
C SER A 111 -21.34 19.52 -2.89
N GLN A 112 -21.44 20.60 -3.67
CA GLN A 112 -21.82 20.48 -5.07
C GLN A 112 -20.72 19.72 -5.83
N SER A 113 -21.13 18.83 -6.71
CA SER A 113 -20.25 18.14 -7.66
C SER A 113 -20.96 18.06 -9.01
N PRO A 114 -20.24 18.27 -10.13
CA PRO A 114 -20.79 18.03 -11.46
C PRO A 114 -20.98 16.55 -11.77
N GLU A 115 -20.40 15.66 -10.96
CA GLU A 115 -20.39 14.21 -11.18
C GLU A 115 -21.62 13.55 -10.57
N ASN A 116 -22.33 12.75 -11.37
CA ASN A 116 -23.54 12.05 -10.91
C ASN A 116 -23.18 10.68 -10.29
N PRO A 117 -23.32 10.47 -8.96
CA PRO A 117 -22.97 9.19 -8.33
C PRO A 117 -23.85 8.02 -8.77
N ASP A 118 -25.03 8.27 -9.35
CA ASP A 118 -25.98 7.24 -9.74
C ASP A 118 -25.57 6.55 -11.06
N GLU A 119 -24.58 7.10 -11.78
CA GLU A 119 -23.93 6.49 -12.96
C GLU A 119 -22.79 5.53 -12.59
N PHE A 120 -22.43 5.47 -11.30
CA PHE A 120 -21.30 4.70 -10.81
C PHE A 120 -21.73 3.73 -9.70
N ALA A 121 -20.94 2.68 -9.50
CA ALA A 121 -21.14 1.71 -8.43
C ALA A 121 -19.81 1.20 -7.90
N TYR A 122 -19.80 0.77 -6.64
CA TYR A 122 -18.76 -0.10 -6.12
C TYR A 122 -18.94 -1.50 -6.68
N LEU A 123 -17.84 -2.13 -7.13
CA LEU A 123 -17.81 -3.53 -7.51
C LEU A 123 -17.36 -4.38 -6.31
N CYS A 124 -18.22 -5.29 -5.87
CA CYS A 124 -17.97 -6.15 -4.72
C CYS A 124 -17.23 -7.43 -5.11
N VAL A 125 -16.65 -8.13 -4.13
CA VAL A 125 -15.86 -9.35 -4.35
C VAL A 125 -16.70 -10.51 -4.91
N ASP A 126 -18.00 -10.53 -4.61
CA ASP A 126 -18.98 -11.49 -5.13
C ASP A 126 -19.47 -11.14 -6.54
N GLY A 127 -19.01 -10.03 -7.12
CA GLY A 127 -19.39 -9.54 -8.45
C GLY A 127 -20.63 -8.65 -8.47
N SER A 128 -21.30 -8.45 -7.32
CA SER A 128 -22.42 -7.51 -7.22
C SER A 128 -21.95 -6.05 -7.37
N LYS A 129 -22.88 -5.19 -7.79
CA LYS A 129 -22.69 -3.73 -7.84
C LYS A 129 -23.50 -3.08 -6.73
N VAL A 130 -22.86 -2.22 -5.95
CA VAL A 130 -23.51 -1.45 -4.87
C VAL A 130 -23.46 0.05 -5.22
N PRO A 131 -24.60 0.77 -5.19
CA PRO A 131 -24.63 2.20 -5.50
C PRO A 131 -23.64 3.01 -4.67
N VAL A 132 -23.06 4.06 -5.27
CA VAL A 132 -22.06 4.89 -4.59
C VAL A 132 -22.62 5.55 -3.32
N ARG A 133 -23.93 5.83 -3.27
CA ARG A 133 -24.61 6.43 -2.11
C ARG A 133 -24.71 5.48 -0.92
N GLU A 134 -24.74 4.17 -1.15
CA GLU A 134 -24.89 3.16 -0.12
C GLU A 134 -23.58 2.87 0.63
N LYS A 135 -23.63 1.86 1.52
CA LYS A 135 -22.48 1.36 2.25
C LYS A 135 -21.53 0.65 1.29
N PRO A 136 -20.26 1.08 1.18
CA PRO A 136 -19.32 0.48 0.24
C PRO A 136 -18.96 -0.96 0.63
N CYS A 137 -18.83 -1.83 -0.37
CA CYS A 137 -18.27 -3.16 -0.22
C CYS A 137 -16.75 -3.12 -0.47
N SER A 138 -15.96 -2.90 0.58
CA SER A 138 -14.50 -2.89 0.49
C SER A 138 -13.91 -4.27 0.76
N TRP A 139 -13.00 -4.70 -0.10
CA TRP A 139 -12.34 -6.00 0.00
C TRP A 139 -11.13 -6.02 0.96
N ALA A 140 -10.57 -4.86 1.30
CA ALA A 140 -9.51 -4.65 2.30
C ALA A 140 -9.50 -3.20 2.76
N ALA A 141 -8.84 -2.92 3.89
CA ALA A 141 -8.63 -1.56 4.38
C ALA A 141 -7.20 -1.38 4.87
N ARG A 142 -6.61 -0.20 4.65
CA ARG A 142 -5.35 0.17 5.30
C ARG A 142 -5.66 0.50 6.76
N PRO A 143 -5.14 -0.26 7.74
CA PRO A 143 -5.37 0.02 9.15
C PRO A 143 -4.75 1.36 9.56
N TRP A 144 -5.31 1.98 10.60
CA TRP A 144 -4.69 3.15 11.21
C TRP A 144 -3.36 2.78 11.86
N GLN A 145 -2.42 3.73 11.81
CA GLN A 145 -1.22 3.69 12.67
C GLN A 145 -1.65 3.81 14.14
N GLY A 146 -0.75 3.48 15.05
CA GLY A 146 -1.02 3.59 16.48
C GLY A 146 0.15 3.13 17.31
N LEU A 147 -0.13 2.87 18.59
CA LEU A 147 0.86 2.49 19.57
C LEU A 147 0.73 1.00 19.90
N LEU A 148 1.86 0.34 20.02
CA LEU A 148 1.98 -1.06 20.41
C LEU A 148 2.79 -1.14 21.70
N GLY A 149 2.34 -1.97 22.65
CA GLY A 149 3.03 -2.21 23.91
C GLY A 149 2.91 -3.66 24.35
N HIS A 150 3.72 -4.04 25.34
CA HIS A 150 3.63 -5.34 26.00
C HIS A 150 2.29 -5.48 26.75
N ASN A 151 1.87 -6.72 27.01
CA ASN A 151 0.61 -7.02 27.68
C ASN A 151 0.49 -6.37 29.08
N ASP A 152 1.62 -6.18 29.77
CA ASP A 152 1.65 -5.57 31.12
C ASP A 152 1.14 -4.11 31.11
N VAL A 153 1.19 -3.44 29.96
CA VAL A 153 0.65 -2.07 29.80
C VAL A 153 -0.85 -2.03 30.06
N LEU A 154 -1.58 -3.15 29.88
CA LEU A 154 -3.01 -3.22 30.12
C LEU A 154 -3.40 -2.79 31.55
N ALA A 155 -2.55 -3.08 32.54
CA ALA A 155 -2.79 -2.72 33.93
C ALA A 155 -2.81 -1.19 34.18
N LYS A 156 -2.14 -0.40 33.32
CA LYS A 156 -2.02 1.07 33.43
C LYS A 156 -2.45 1.78 32.14
N LEU A 157 -3.37 1.18 31.39
CA LEU A 157 -3.71 1.62 30.04
C LEU A 157 -4.43 2.96 30.01
N SER A 158 -5.41 3.19 30.90
CA SER A 158 -6.23 4.41 30.87
C SER A 158 -5.42 5.67 31.15
N PRO A 159 -4.56 5.74 32.20
CA PRO A 159 -3.70 6.90 32.42
C PRO A 159 -2.75 7.18 31.25
N LEU A 160 -2.21 6.13 30.64
CA LEU A 160 -1.31 6.26 29.49
C LEU A 160 -2.04 6.87 28.28
N ARG A 161 -3.23 6.34 27.93
CA ARG A 161 -4.06 6.87 26.84
C ARG A 161 -4.41 8.32 27.02
N GLU A 162 -4.78 8.71 28.24
CA GLU A 162 -5.09 10.09 28.57
C GLU A 162 -3.88 10.99 28.36
N LYS A 163 -2.69 10.57 28.82
CA LYS A 163 -1.47 11.35 28.59
C LYS A 163 -1.14 11.52 27.10
N ILE A 164 -1.32 10.48 26.30
CA ILE A 164 -1.07 10.53 24.85
C ILE A 164 -2.06 11.49 24.17
N LYS A 165 -3.35 11.47 24.54
CA LYS A 165 -4.35 12.41 24.03
C LYS A 165 -3.98 13.86 24.36
N GLN A 166 -3.55 14.13 25.59
CA GLN A 166 -3.10 15.46 26.01
C GLN A 166 -1.90 15.95 25.19
N LEU A 167 -0.88 15.10 25.00
CA LEU A 167 0.28 15.43 24.17
C LEU A 167 -0.12 15.67 22.72
N SER A 168 -1.02 14.84 22.18
CA SER A 168 -1.55 14.99 20.84
C SER A 168 -2.28 16.32 20.65
N ASN A 169 -3.07 16.74 21.62
CA ASN A 169 -3.77 18.04 21.56
C ASN A 169 -2.79 19.21 21.71
N ALA A 170 -1.83 19.12 22.64
CA ALA A 170 -0.85 20.17 22.88
C ALA A 170 0.10 20.39 21.68
N GLY A 171 0.43 19.33 20.95
CA GLY A 171 1.29 19.41 19.77
C GLY A 171 0.56 19.66 18.45
N ALA A 172 -0.78 19.67 18.43
CA ALA A 172 -1.55 19.69 17.18
C ALA A 172 -1.33 20.95 16.32
N GLU A 173 -1.13 22.11 16.97
CA GLU A 173 -0.96 23.39 16.29
C GLU A 173 0.49 23.59 15.81
N SER A 174 1.46 23.50 16.72
CA SER A 174 2.87 23.79 16.45
C SER A 174 3.65 22.62 15.85
N LYS A 175 3.16 21.38 16.03
CA LYS A 175 3.73 20.14 15.49
C LYS A 175 5.25 20.04 15.70
N PRO A 176 5.72 20.15 16.95
CA PRO A 176 7.14 20.03 17.26
C PRO A 176 7.68 18.66 16.85
N GLU A 177 9.00 18.52 16.73
CA GLU A 177 9.65 17.30 16.24
C GLU A 177 9.19 16.02 16.96
N TRP A 178 9.00 16.07 18.28
CA TRP A 178 8.50 14.92 19.06
C TRP A 178 7.09 14.47 18.66
N PHE A 179 6.29 15.35 18.06
CA PHE A 179 4.93 15.04 17.62
C PHE A 179 4.95 13.95 16.54
N THR A 180 5.88 14.07 15.59
CA THR A 180 6.02 13.14 14.47
C THR A 180 7.06 12.06 14.77
N MET A 181 8.24 12.43 15.24
CA MET A 181 9.37 11.49 15.40
C MET A 181 9.26 10.61 16.64
N VAL A 182 8.57 11.06 17.69
CA VAL A 182 8.42 10.29 18.95
C VAL A 182 7.03 9.68 19.06
N LEU A 183 5.96 10.47 18.92
CA LEU A 183 4.59 9.94 19.03
C LEU A 183 4.08 9.27 17.76
N GLY A 184 4.76 9.46 16.61
CA GLY A 184 4.32 8.87 15.34
C GLY A 184 3.03 9.49 14.79
N LEU A 185 2.67 10.71 15.21
CA LEU A 185 1.52 11.44 14.68
C LEU A 185 1.89 12.19 13.39
N SER A 186 0.92 12.78 12.72
CA SER A 186 1.15 13.59 11.52
C SER A 186 0.14 14.72 11.37
N ASP A 187 0.40 15.61 10.41
CA ASP A 187 -0.50 16.71 10.05
C ASP A 187 -1.95 16.28 9.88
N LYS A 188 -2.16 15.14 9.21
CA LYS A 188 -3.50 14.64 8.86
C LYS A 188 -4.01 13.58 9.82
N ILE A 189 -3.14 12.96 10.62
CA ILE A 189 -3.47 11.82 11.49
C ILE A 189 -2.88 12.09 12.88
N HIS A 190 -3.66 12.78 13.70
CA HIS A 190 -3.33 13.08 15.10
C HIS A 190 -4.55 12.99 16.03
N HIS A 191 -5.67 12.42 15.57
CA HIS A 191 -6.77 12.11 16.47
C HIS A 191 -6.48 10.78 17.17
N VAL A 192 -6.27 10.83 18.49
CA VAL A 192 -5.99 9.64 19.31
C VAL A 192 -7.32 9.05 19.79
N ALA A 193 -7.68 7.91 19.23
CA ALA A 193 -8.88 7.17 19.59
C ALA A 193 -8.55 5.91 20.38
N ASP A 194 -9.29 5.66 21.46
CA ASP A 194 -9.16 4.43 22.23
C ASP A 194 -9.91 3.30 21.53
N ASN A 195 -9.25 2.15 21.40
CA ASN A 195 -9.84 0.92 20.90
C ASN A 195 -9.89 -0.15 21.99
N ILE A 196 -10.69 -1.19 21.78
CA ILE A 196 -10.55 -2.44 22.53
C ILE A 196 -9.14 -2.99 22.23
N PRO A 197 -8.29 -3.23 23.24
CA PRO A 197 -6.95 -3.78 23.03
C PRO A 197 -7.01 -5.06 22.20
N ILE A 198 -6.11 -5.17 21.23
CA ILE A 198 -6.15 -6.21 20.20
C ILE A 198 -4.72 -6.58 19.81
N LYS A 199 -4.48 -7.87 19.56
CA LYS A 199 -3.16 -8.33 19.11
C LYS A 199 -2.87 -7.77 17.70
N PRO A 200 -1.60 -7.47 17.37
CA PRO A 200 -1.24 -6.91 16.06
C PRO A 200 -1.73 -7.76 14.89
N ALA A 201 -1.58 -9.09 14.96
CA ALA A 201 -2.03 -10.00 13.91
C ALA A 201 -3.54 -9.90 13.68
N ASP A 202 -4.35 -9.88 14.75
CA ASP A 202 -5.81 -9.76 14.66
C ASP A 202 -6.23 -8.37 14.15
N TYR A 203 -5.50 -7.32 14.53
CA TYR A 203 -5.71 -5.95 14.06
C TYR A 203 -5.50 -5.81 12.54
N LEU A 204 -4.50 -6.50 11.99
CA LEU A 204 -4.27 -6.56 10.55
C LEU A 204 -5.27 -7.48 9.84
N LYS A 205 -5.59 -8.63 10.45
CA LYS A 205 -6.50 -9.64 9.89
C LYS A 205 -7.91 -9.10 9.70
N LYS A 206 -8.47 -8.35 10.67
CA LYS A 206 -9.81 -7.75 10.54
C LYS A 206 -9.94 -6.75 9.38
N ALA A 207 -8.82 -6.28 8.83
CA ALA A 207 -8.75 -5.36 7.71
C ALA A 207 -8.34 -6.04 6.39
N ASN A 208 -8.19 -7.37 6.39
CA ASN A 208 -7.58 -8.16 5.31
C ASN A 208 -6.19 -7.65 4.90
N TYR A 209 -5.46 -6.99 5.82
CA TYR A 209 -4.20 -6.32 5.52
C TYR A 209 -2.99 -7.22 5.75
N THR A 210 -3.12 -8.29 6.54
CA THR A 210 -2.09 -9.35 6.64
C THR A 210 -1.79 -9.93 5.26
N GLU A 211 -2.84 -10.21 4.46
CA GLU A 211 -2.67 -10.72 3.08
C GLU A 211 -1.98 -9.72 2.14
N VAL A 212 -2.12 -8.43 2.41
CA VAL A 212 -1.45 -7.37 1.64
C VAL A 212 0.03 -7.34 1.98
N ILE A 213 0.37 -7.43 3.28
CA ILE A 213 1.77 -7.46 3.76
C ILE A 213 2.48 -8.73 3.30
N GLU A 214 1.81 -9.88 3.41
CA GLU A 214 2.38 -11.20 3.09
C GLU A 214 2.27 -11.57 1.62
N ARG A 215 1.81 -10.65 0.77
CA ARG A 215 1.63 -10.85 -0.66
C ARG A 215 2.91 -11.42 -1.30
N GLY A 216 2.71 -12.45 -2.12
CA GLY A 216 3.77 -13.08 -2.90
C GLY A 216 3.45 -13.07 -4.40
N HIS A 217 4.16 -13.93 -5.13
CA HIS A 217 4.11 -14.02 -6.59
C HIS A 217 3.77 -15.44 -7.08
N GLY A 218 3.62 -16.39 -6.15
CA GLY A 218 3.33 -17.79 -6.42
C GLY A 218 4.56 -18.66 -6.16
N PRO A 219 4.38 -19.91 -5.68
CA PRO A 219 5.51 -20.75 -5.33
C PRO A 219 6.31 -21.21 -6.56
N PRO A 220 7.63 -21.40 -6.40
CA PRO A 220 8.40 -21.05 -5.21
C PRO A 220 8.78 -19.56 -5.25
N GLU A 221 8.57 -18.85 -4.12
CA GLU A 221 8.83 -17.42 -4.00
C GLU A 221 10.32 -17.09 -4.23
N PRO A 222 10.66 -16.06 -5.02
CA PRO A 222 12.05 -15.65 -5.22
C PRO A 222 12.71 -15.14 -3.93
N VAL A 223 13.94 -15.58 -3.72
CA VAL A 223 14.78 -15.21 -2.57
C VAL A 223 16.12 -14.70 -3.09
N VAL A 224 16.56 -13.54 -2.61
CA VAL A 224 17.91 -13.02 -2.80
C VAL A 224 18.71 -13.29 -1.53
N ARG A 225 19.85 -13.98 -1.66
CA ARG A 225 20.71 -14.32 -0.53
C ARG A 225 21.85 -13.32 -0.46
N LEU A 226 21.94 -12.58 0.63
CA LEU A 226 23.08 -11.70 0.91
C LEU A 226 24.08 -12.47 1.76
N CYS A 227 25.31 -12.59 1.26
CA CYS A 227 26.40 -13.14 2.05
C CYS A 227 26.99 -12.08 2.99
N VAL A 228 27.23 -12.45 4.25
CA VAL A 228 27.82 -11.61 5.29
C VAL A 228 28.97 -12.34 5.97
N THR A 229 29.84 -11.61 6.67
CA THR A 229 31.11 -12.13 7.18
C THR A 229 31.22 -12.11 8.71
N SER A 230 30.19 -11.65 9.41
CA SER A 230 30.17 -11.65 10.87
C SER A 230 28.78 -11.86 11.46
N ASN A 231 28.74 -12.27 12.73
CA ASN A 231 27.50 -12.46 13.47
C ASN A 231 26.68 -11.16 13.58
N VAL A 232 27.35 -10.00 13.69
CA VAL A 232 26.69 -8.69 13.77
C VAL A 232 26.06 -8.33 12.43
N GLU A 233 26.77 -8.57 11.32
CA GLU A 233 26.21 -8.38 9.98
C GLU A 233 25.05 -9.34 9.71
N LEU A 234 25.11 -10.59 10.16
CA LEU A 234 24.02 -11.54 10.04
C LEU A 234 22.76 -11.08 10.81
N ALA A 235 22.93 -10.59 12.04
CA ALA A 235 21.82 -10.04 12.82
C ALA A 235 21.20 -8.80 12.16
N LYS A 236 22.04 -7.90 11.61
CA LYS A 236 21.60 -6.73 10.84
C LYS A 236 20.85 -7.15 9.57
N CYS A 237 21.38 -8.11 8.81
CA CYS A 237 20.76 -8.64 7.61
C CYS A 237 19.39 -9.26 7.91
N ARG A 238 19.27 -10.09 8.95
CA ARG A 238 18.00 -10.71 9.36
C ARG A 238 16.96 -9.67 9.76
N SER A 239 17.36 -8.64 10.50
CA SER A 239 16.47 -7.53 10.86
C SER A 239 16.00 -6.76 9.61
N MET A 240 16.92 -6.51 8.67
CA MET A 240 16.62 -5.89 7.38
C MET A 240 15.68 -6.76 6.53
N SER A 241 15.84 -8.08 6.55
CA SER A 241 14.98 -9.03 5.83
C SER A 241 13.53 -8.95 6.31
N VAL A 242 13.31 -9.01 7.62
CA VAL A 242 11.97 -8.89 8.22
C VAL A 242 11.35 -7.53 7.90
N PHE A 243 12.13 -6.44 8.03
CA PHE A 243 11.66 -5.10 7.72
C PHE A 243 11.27 -4.95 6.24
N ALA A 244 12.14 -5.36 5.31
CA ALA A 244 11.91 -5.28 3.87
C ALA A 244 10.64 -6.06 3.48
N PHE A 245 10.47 -7.27 4.00
CA PHE A 245 9.28 -8.08 3.75
C PHE A 245 8.01 -7.37 4.23
N SER A 246 8.03 -6.81 5.44
CA SER A 246 6.89 -6.07 6.02
C SER A 246 6.50 -4.80 5.25
N ARG A 247 7.40 -4.30 4.40
CA ARG A 247 7.25 -3.09 3.58
C ARG A 247 7.00 -3.39 2.10
N ASP A 248 6.57 -4.61 1.78
CA ASP A 248 6.26 -5.07 0.42
C ASP A 248 7.45 -5.01 -0.56
N ILE A 249 8.68 -5.00 -0.02
CA ILE A 249 9.89 -5.15 -0.84
C ILE A 249 10.06 -6.65 -1.14
N ARG A 250 10.26 -6.95 -2.43
CA ARG A 250 10.45 -8.30 -2.98
C ARG A 250 11.55 -8.23 -4.03
N PRO A 251 12.42 -9.26 -4.20
CA PRO A 251 12.38 -10.60 -3.60
C PRO A 251 12.61 -10.62 -2.08
N LYS A 252 12.30 -11.76 -1.44
CA LYS A 252 12.61 -11.94 -0.01
C LYS A 252 14.13 -11.92 0.17
N LEU A 253 14.62 -11.15 1.14
CA LEU A 253 16.02 -11.17 1.51
C LEU A 253 16.27 -12.36 2.45
N ASP A 254 17.27 -13.16 2.15
CA ASP A 254 17.82 -14.18 3.04
C ASP A 254 19.31 -13.89 3.30
N CYS A 255 19.85 -14.44 4.38
CA CYS A 255 21.16 -14.07 4.90
C CYS A 255 22.00 -15.31 5.12
N VAL A 256 23.11 -15.41 4.39
CA VAL A 256 24.10 -16.49 4.48
C VAL A 256 25.35 -15.92 5.12
N GLN A 257 25.97 -16.62 6.06
CA GLN A 257 27.19 -16.16 6.70
C GLN A 257 28.35 -17.07 6.35
N GLU A 258 29.46 -16.46 5.94
CA GLU A 258 30.74 -17.12 5.68
C GLU A 258 31.83 -16.54 6.60
N SER A 259 32.98 -17.21 6.66
CA SER A 259 34.09 -16.81 7.53
C SER A 259 34.93 -15.65 7.00
N SER A 260 34.86 -15.35 5.70
CA SER A 260 35.59 -14.25 5.07
C SER A 260 34.88 -13.74 3.82
N GLN A 261 35.32 -12.58 3.32
CA GLN A 261 34.80 -12.02 2.08
C GLN A 261 35.10 -12.90 0.87
N GLU A 262 36.28 -13.54 0.83
CA GLU A 262 36.64 -14.49 -0.22
C GLU A 262 35.76 -15.74 -0.20
N ALA A 263 35.36 -16.21 0.99
CA ALA A 263 34.41 -17.30 1.13
C ALA A 263 33.02 -16.89 0.62
N CYS A 264 32.58 -15.66 0.90
CA CYS A 264 31.33 -15.13 0.33
C CYS A 264 31.31 -15.10 -1.19
N PHE A 265 32.43 -14.77 -1.85
CA PHE A 265 32.51 -14.79 -3.31
C PHE A 265 32.47 -16.20 -3.91
N LYS A 266 32.75 -17.24 -3.11
CA LYS A 266 32.74 -18.65 -3.55
C LYS A 266 31.40 -19.35 -3.29
N SER A 267 30.53 -18.77 -2.47
CA SER A 267 29.24 -19.33 -2.04
C SER A 267 28.11 -19.15 -3.07
#